data_AF-A0A7V6R7K2-F1
#
_entry.id   AF-A0A7V6R7K2-F1
#
_cell.length_a   1.000
_cell.length_b   1.000
_cell.length_c   1.000
_cell.angle_alpha   90.00
_cell.angle_beta   90.00
_cell.angle_gamma   90.00
#
_symmetry.space_group_name_H-M   'P 1'
#
loop_
_entity.id
_entity.type
_entity.pdbx_description
1 polymer ?
#
loop_
_entity_poly.entity_id
_entity_poly.type
_entity_poly.pdbx_seq_one_letter_code
_entity_poly.pdbx_strand_id
1 'polypeptide(L)' 'MKYNKRIIIDILILVIPVIIMIFLMPVLPEKVPIQWTFSGENKFVASRFIDKKYAFLLGLIPFVLYQIIKFKYGRK' A
#
# COMPACT_ATOMS: atom_id res chain seq x y z
N MET A 1 5.02 28.92 -15.06
CA MET A 1 4.27 27.64 -15.06
C MET A 1 3.44 27.55 -13.78
N LYS A 2 2.11 27.68 -13.85
CA LYS A 2 1.22 27.48 -12.69
C LYS A 2 1.20 25.99 -12.37
N TYR A 3 1.99 25.56 -11.39
CA TYR A 3 1.95 24.17 -10.93
C TYR A 3 0.54 23.83 -10.48
N ASN A 4 -0.08 22.87 -11.18
CA ASN A 4 -1.42 22.43 -10.88
C ASN A 4 -1.33 21.59 -9.60
N LYS A 5 -1.64 22.18 -8.44
CA LYS A 5 -1.47 21.56 -7.10
C LYS A 5 -2.00 20.12 -7.02
N ARG A 6 -3.00 19.77 -7.84
CA ARG A 6 -3.52 18.41 -8.00
C ARG A 6 -2.48 17.39 -8.46
N ILE A 7 -1.63 17.73 -9.41
CA ILE A 7 -0.60 16.82 -9.95
C ILE A 7 0.42 16.47 -8.86
N ILE A 8 0.77 17.44 -8.01
CA ILE A 8 1.67 17.22 -6.87
C ILE A 8 1.05 16.25 -5.88
N ILE A 9 -0.24 16.42 -5.55
CA ILE A 9 -0.98 15.51 -4.66
C ILE A 9 -1.01 14.10 -5.23
N ASP A 10 -1.26 13.96 -6.54
CA ASP A 10 -1.33 12.67 -7.22
C ASP A 10 0.00 11.91 -7.21
N ILE A 11 1.11 12.63 -7.34
CA ILE A 11 2.46 12.07 -7.23
C ILE A 11 2.76 11.71 -5.78
N LEU A 12 2.41 12.57 -4.81
CA LEU A 12 2.62 12.31 -3.39
C LEU A 12 1.87 11.05 -2.92
N ILE A 13 0.67 10.80 -3.42
CA ILE A 13 -0.10 9.58 -3.14
C ILE A 13 0.65 8.31 -3.55
N LEU A 14 1.52 8.36 -4.57
CA LEU A 14 2.36 7.22 -4.96
C LEU A 14 3.70 7.20 -4.20
N VAL A 15 4.33 8.36 -4.04
CA VAL A 15 5.69 8.48 -3.51
C VAL A 15 5.72 8.25 -1.99
N ILE A 16 4.73 8.76 -1.24
CA ILE A 16 4.70 8.65 0.22
C ILE A 16 4.65 7.18 0.68
N PRO A 17 3.75 6.31 0.17
CA PRO A 17 3.74 4.89 0.54
C PRO A 17 5.06 4.17 0.25
N VAL A 18 5.74 4.52 -0.85
CA VAL A 18 7.05 3.96 -1.22
C VAL A 18 8.11 4.37 -0.21
N ILE A 19 8.17 5.66 0.12
CA ILE A 19 9.11 6.19 1.11
C ILE A 19 8.88 5.52 2.47
N ILE A 20 7.63 5.46 2.94
CA ILE A 20 7.28 4.82 4.21
C ILE A 20 7.74 3.36 4.23
N MET A 21 7.51 2.63 3.14
CA MET A 21 7.90 1.22 3.05
C MET A 21 9.42 1.01 3.05
N ILE A 22 10.19 1.87 2.37
CA ILE A 22 11.66 1.82 2.41
C ILE A 22 12.17 1.98 3.85
N PHE A 23 11.61 2.92 4.60
CA PHE A 23 11.98 3.14 6.00
C PHE A 23 11.51 2.03 6.95
N LEU A 24 10.37 1.39 6.67
CA LEU A 24 9.86 0.28 7.49
C LEU A 24 10.49 -1.07 7.16
N MET A 25 11.02 -1.27 5.95
CA MET A 25 11.62 -2.54 5.50
C MET A 25 12.71 -3.13 6.43
N PRO A 26 13.62 -2.36 7.02
CA PRO A 26 14.59 -2.91 7.98
C PRO A 26 13.95 -3.35 9.31
N VAL A 27 12.83 -2.74 9.70
CA VAL A 27 12.13 -3.02 10.97
C VAL A 27 11.09 -4.13 10.81
N LEU A 28 10.61 -4.36 9.58
CA LEU A 28 9.61 -5.38 9.29
C LEU A 28 10.15 -6.80 9.54
N PRO A 29 9.36 -7.67 10.22
CA PRO A 29 9.68 -9.08 10.35
C PRO A 29 9.78 -9.73 8.96
N GLU A 30 10.54 -10.81 8.85
CA GLU A 30 10.72 -11.52 7.56
C GLU A 30 9.39 -11.87 6.88
N LYS A 31 8.39 -12.22 7.69
CA LYS A 31 7.03 -12.52 7.25
C LYS A 31 6.03 -11.55 7.86
N VAL A 32 5.22 -10.93 6.99
CA VAL A 32 4.20 -9.95 7.35
C VAL A 32 2.82 -10.60 7.26
N PRO A 33 1.98 -10.49 8.30
CA PRO A 33 0.62 -11.03 8.24
C PRO A 33 -0.23 -10.24 7.25
N ILE A 34 -0.88 -10.94 6.32
CA ILE A 34 -1.78 -10.35 5.31
C ILE A 34 -3.24 -10.70 5.55
N GLN A 35 -3.51 -11.77 6.32
CA GLN A 35 -4.86 -12.21 6.64
C GLN A 35 -4.95 -12.50 8.12
N TRP A 36 -5.99 -11.96 8.74
CA TRP A 36 -6.34 -12.18 10.14
C TRP A 36 -7.61 -13.02 10.18
N THR A 37 -7.60 -14.07 10.99
CA THR A 37 -8.75 -14.94 11.19
C THR A 37 -9.12 -14.92 12.66
N PHE A 38 -10.42 -14.92 12.92
CA PHE A 38 -10.95 -15.04 14.27
C PHE A 38 -10.82 -16.49 14.72
N SER A 39 -9.94 -16.73 15.69
CA SER A 39 -9.81 -18.04 16.33
C SER A 39 -10.73 -18.11 17.55
N GLY A 40 -11.24 -19.31 17.85
CA GLY A 40 -12.23 -19.58 18.91
C GLY A 40 -11.83 -19.17 20.34
N GLU A 41 -10.60 -18.70 20.55
CA GLU A 41 -10.14 -18.10 21.82
C GLU A 41 -10.42 -16.59 21.94
N ASN A 42 -11.35 -16.01 21.16
CA ASN A 42 -11.57 -14.55 21.08
C ASN A 42 -10.31 -13.75 20.71
N LYS A 43 -9.38 -14.37 19.95
CA LYS A 43 -8.14 -13.75 19.51
C LYS A 43 -8.09 -13.70 17.99
N PHE A 44 -7.71 -12.54 17.46
CA PHE A 44 -7.32 -12.42 16.06
C PHE A 44 -5.94 -13.04 15.89
N VAL A 45 -5.86 -14.11 15.12
CA VAL A 45 -4.60 -14.78 14.80
C VAL A 45 -4.33 -14.57 13.32
N ALA A 46 -3.09 -14.24 13.00
CA ALA A 46 -2.66 -14.16 11.61
C ALA A 46 -2.66 -15.56 10.99
N SER A 47 -3.48 -15.77 9.97
CA SER A 47 -3.65 -17.06 9.30
C SER A 47 -2.83 -17.18 8.02
N ARG A 48 -2.49 -16.04 7.38
CA ARG A 48 -1.66 -16.00 6.18
C ARG A 48 -0.62 -14.91 6.28
N PHE A 49 0.59 -15.25 5.85
CA PHE A 49 1.74 -14.38 5.83
C PHE A 49 2.31 -14.25 4.42
N ILE A 50 2.98 -13.14 4.16
CA ILE A 50 3.76 -12.91 2.95
C ILE A 50 5.19 -12.53 3.32
N ASP A 51 6.14 -12.84 2.45
CA ASP A 51 7.50 -12.34 2.56
C ASP A 51 7.52 -10.80 2.52
N LYS A 52 8.29 -10.17 3.42
CA LYS A 52 8.34 -8.71 3.54
C LYS A 52 8.74 -8.00 2.24
N LYS A 53 9.50 -8.68 1.37
CA LYS A 53 9.89 -8.19 0.04
C LYS A 53 8.68 -7.99 -0.88
N TYR A 54 7.64 -8.82 -0.75
CA TYR A 54 6.42 -8.74 -1.55
C TYR A 54 5.27 -8.02 -0.84
N ALA A 55 5.36 -7.82 0.48
CA ALA A 55 4.40 -7.01 1.24
C ALA A 55 4.29 -5.58 0.66
N PHE A 56 5.41 -5.03 0.18
CA PHE A 56 5.45 -3.75 -0.51
C PHE A 56 4.55 -3.71 -1.76
N LEU A 57 4.64 -4.73 -2.61
CA LEU A 57 3.84 -4.82 -3.84
C LEU A 57 2.35 -4.84 -3.52
N LEU A 58 1.94 -5.61 -2.50
CA LEU A 58 0.55 -5.62 -2.04
C LEU A 58 0.09 -4.24 -1.57
N GLY A 59 0.94 -3.50 -0.85
CA GLY A 59 0.65 -2.13 -0.42
C GLY A 59 0.54 -1.13 -1.57
N LEU A 60 1.21 -1.37 -2.70
CA LEU A 60 1.20 -0.49 -3.87
C LEU A 60 -0.06 -0.68 -4.75
N ILE A 61 -0.65 -1.88 -4.74
CA ILE A 61 -1.80 -2.25 -5.60
C ILE A 61 -2.97 -1.25 -5.51
N PRO A 62 -3.48 -0.88 -4.31
CA PRO A 62 -4.60 0.05 -4.22
C PRO A 62 -4.30 1.42 -4.85
N PHE A 63 -3.07 1.90 -4.74
CA PHE A 63 -2.63 3.18 -5.29
C PHE A 63 -2.52 3.14 -6.81
N VAL A 64 -1.95 2.05 -7.36
CA VAL A 64 -1.88 1.85 -8.81
C VAL A 64 -3.29 1.72 -9.39
N LEU A 65 -4.18 0.96 -8.73
CA LEU A 65 -5.58 0.84 -9.15
C LEU A 65 -6.29 2.20 -9.14
N TYR A 66 -6.12 2.98 -8.08
CA TYR A 66 -6.68 4.33 -8.00
C TYR A 66 -6.21 5.21 -9.17
N GLN A 67 -4.91 5.21 -9.47
CA GLN A 67 -4.35 5.97 -10.59
C GLN A 67 -4.89 5.51 -11.95
N ILE A 68 -4.98 4.19 -12.19
CA ILE A 68 -5.54 3.65 -13.43
C ILE A 68 -7.00 4.06 -13.59
N ILE A 69 -7.81 3.93 -12.53
CA ILE A 69 -9.22 4.31 -12.53
C ILE A 69 -9.35 5.83 -12.77
N LYS A 70 -8.57 6.64 -12.05
CA LYS A 70 -8.55 8.09 -12.21
C LYS A 70 -8.15 8.50 -13.63
N PHE A 71 -7.14 7.86 -14.22
CA PHE A 71 -6.75 8.14 -15.60
C PHE A 71 -7.85 7.77 -16.60
N LYS A 72 -8.52 6.63 -16.38
CA LYS A 72 -9.59 6.13 -17.27
C LYS A 72 -10.87 6.96 -17.18
N TYR A 73 -11.28 7.37 -15.99
CA TYR A 73 -12.59 8.02 -15.74
C TYR A 73 -12.49 9.52 -15.41
N GLY A 74 -11.30 10.04 -15.13
CA GLY A 74 -11.07 11.44 -14.76
C GLY A 74 -10.81 12.39 -15.93
N ARG A 75 -10.82 11.90 -17.18
CA ARG A 75 -10.89 12.76 -18.38
C ARG A 75 -12.35 13.21 -18.60
N LYS A 76 -12.77 14.24 -17.87
CA LYS A 76 -13.88 15.11 -18.23
C LYS A 76 -13.43 16.54 -18.11
#